data_AF-A0A920BG06-F1
#
_entry.id   AF-A0A920BG06-F1
#
_cell.length_a   1.000
_cell.length_b   1.000
_cell.length_c   1.000
_cell.angle_alpha   90.00
_cell.angle_beta   90.00
_cell.angle_gamma   90.00
#
_symmetry.space_group_name_H-M   'P 1'
#
loop_
_entity.id
_entity.type
_entity.pdbx_description
1 polymer ?
#
loop_
_entity_poly.entity_id
_entity_poly.type
_entity_poly.pdbx_seq_one_letter_code
_entity_poly.pdbx_strand_id
1 'polypeptide(L)' 'MALRFTGHDDDINIATDEPEFCEWKWLSPHDLVDLAVPFKRDVYQNVLTAFAPILD' A
#
# COMPACT_ATOMS: atom_id res chain seq x y z
N MET A 1 -4.02 -14.96 -1.49
CA MET A 1 -3.68 -13.60 -1.93
C MET A 1 -3.60 -12.66 -0.75
N ALA A 2 -2.39 -12.22 -0.38
CA ALA A 2 -2.17 -11.12 0.55
C ALA A 2 -2.23 -9.78 -0.21
N LEU A 3 -2.51 -8.70 0.52
CA LEU A 3 -2.50 -7.30 0.03
C LEU A 3 -3.44 -6.97 -1.14
N ARG A 4 -4.26 -7.92 -1.61
CA ARG A 4 -5.35 -7.63 -2.55
C ARG A 4 -6.57 -7.14 -1.81
N PHE A 5 -6.97 -5.92 -2.11
CA PHE A 5 -8.27 -5.41 -1.71
C PHE A 5 -9.39 -6.10 -2.49
N THR A 6 -10.46 -6.48 -1.81
CA THR A 6 -11.62 -7.21 -2.39
C THR A 6 -12.94 -6.45 -2.24
N GLY A 7 -12.90 -5.22 -1.73
CA GLY A 7 -14.05 -4.32 -1.65
C GLY A 7 -14.18 -3.46 -2.91
N HIS A 8 -14.91 -2.35 -2.77
CA HIS A 8 -15.15 -1.36 -3.82
C HIS A 8 -14.28 -0.12 -3.58
N ASP A 9 -13.92 0.60 -4.65
CA ASP A 9 -13.13 1.84 -4.51
C ASP A 9 -13.81 2.88 -3.59
N ASP A 10 -15.15 2.91 -3.57
CA ASP A 10 -15.94 3.80 -2.70
C ASP A 10 -15.87 3.41 -1.21
N ASP A 11 -15.32 2.23 -0.87
CA ASP A 11 -15.03 1.85 0.53
C ASP A 11 -13.79 2.61 1.07
N ILE A 12 -13.01 3.27 0.19
CA ILE A 12 -11.84 4.06 0.57
C ILE A 12 -12.23 5.54 0.68
N ASN A 13 -12.42 6.00 1.92
CA ASN A 13 -12.67 7.41 2.21
C ASN A 13 -11.47 8.07 2.91
N ILE A 14 -10.76 8.96 2.21
CA ILE A 14 -9.70 9.80 2.79
C ILE A 14 -10.19 11.19 3.24
N ALA A 15 -11.44 11.57 2.91
CA ALA A 15 -12.04 12.82 3.32
C ALA A 15 -12.65 12.69 4.73
N THR A 16 -11.79 12.82 5.73
CA THR A 16 -12.14 12.81 7.17
C THR A 16 -11.93 14.21 7.76
N ASP A 17 -12.38 14.44 9.01
CA ASP A 17 -12.28 15.75 9.67
C ASP A 17 -10.82 16.25 9.79
N GLU A 18 -9.87 15.34 10.03
CA GLU A 18 -8.43 15.60 10.00
C GLU A 18 -7.73 14.57 9.09
N PRO A 19 -7.60 14.85 7.78
CA PRO A 19 -7.14 13.85 6.81
C PRO A 19 -5.64 13.57 6.95
N GLU A 20 -5.28 12.30 7.14
CA GLU A 20 -3.88 11.84 7.09
C GLU A 20 -3.33 11.83 5.65
N PHE A 21 -4.19 11.55 4.67
CA PHE A 21 -3.83 11.40 3.25
C PHE A 21 -4.55 12.45 2.40
N CYS A 22 -3.81 13.09 1.49
CA CYS A 22 -4.39 14.03 0.53
C CYS A 22 -4.80 13.36 -0.79
N GLU A 23 -4.16 12.26 -1.16
CA GLU A 23 -4.37 11.54 -2.41
C GLU A 23 -4.09 10.04 -2.20
N TRP A 24 -4.71 9.20 -3.03
CA TRP A 24 -4.47 7.76 -3.05
C TRP A 24 -4.57 7.20 -4.47
N LYS A 25 -3.93 6.06 -4.70
CA LYS A 25 -4.03 5.30 -5.96
C LYS A 25 -3.70 3.83 -5.71
N TRP A 26 -4.25 2.95 -6.55
CA TRP A 26 -3.81 1.56 -6.62
C TRP A 26 -2.41 1.46 -7.22
N LEU A 27 -1.60 0.55 -6.68
CA LEU A 27 -0.22 0.30 -7.11
C LEU A 27 0.07 -1.19 -7.07
N SER A 28 1.02 -1.63 -7.90
CA SER A 28 1.60 -2.96 -7.70
C SER A 28 2.45 -2.95 -6.42
N PRO A 29 2.56 -4.08 -5.70
CA PRO A 29 3.40 -4.15 -4.50
C PRO A 29 4.86 -3.78 -4.78
N HIS A 30 5.38 -4.06 -5.98
CA HIS A 30 6.76 -3.73 -6.36
C HIS A 30 7.01 -2.23 -6.52
N ASP A 31 6.02 -1.46 -6.98
CA ASP A 31 6.15 0.00 -7.17
C ASP A 31 6.15 0.76 -5.83
N LEU A 32 5.66 0.14 -4.74
CA LEU A 32 5.54 0.78 -3.43
C LEU A 32 6.89 1.22 -2.85
N VAL A 33 7.93 0.41 -3.03
CA VAL A 33 9.27 0.67 -2.44
C VAL A 33 9.90 1.93 -3.05
N ASP A 34 9.72 2.14 -4.35
CA ASP A 34 10.29 3.28 -5.07
C ASP A 34 9.62 4.60 -4.69
N LEU A 35 8.31 4.56 -4.43
CA LEU A 35 7.51 5.71 -4.00
C LEU A 35 7.66 6.04 -2.52
N ALA A 36 8.15 5.09 -1.72
CA ALA A 36 8.31 5.28 -0.29
C ALA A 36 9.44 6.26 0.04
N VAL A 37 9.24 7.00 1.13
CA VAL A 37 10.28 7.82 1.75
C VAL A 37 11.50 6.96 2.13
N PRO A 38 12.74 7.49 2.01
CA PRO A 38 13.95 6.66 2.08
C PRO A 38 14.05 5.77 3.33
N PHE A 39 13.68 6.29 4.50
CA PHE A 39 13.78 5.55 5.76
C PHE A 39 12.76 4.40 5.91
N LYS A 40 11.70 4.36 5.08
CA LYS A 40 10.68 3.29 5.10
C LYS A 40 10.95 2.18 4.08
N ARG A 41 11.90 2.37 3.16
CA ARG A 41 12.14 1.43 2.05
C ARG A 41 12.48 0.03 2.55
N ASP A 42 13.39 -0.09 3.50
CA ASP A 42 13.81 -1.38 4.05
C ASP A 42 12.64 -2.10 4.76
N VAL A 43 11.78 -1.34 5.45
CA VAL A 43 10.58 -1.89 6.11
C VAL A 43 9.62 -2.46 5.08
N TYR A 44 9.31 -1.72 4.01
CA TYR A 44 8.43 -2.21 2.95
C TYR A 44 9.04 -3.38 2.19
N GLN A 45 10.35 -3.37 1.92
CA GLN A 45 11.04 -4.49 1.29
C GLN A 45 10.90 -5.78 2.13
N ASN A 46 11.05 -5.67 3.46
CA ASN A 46 10.90 -6.80 4.36
C ASN A 46 9.46 -7.33 4.39
N VAL A 47 8.46 -6.43 4.42
CA VAL A 47 7.05 -6.79 4.37
C VAL A 47 6.73 -7.53 3.06
N LEU A 48 7.14 -6.97 1.91
CA LEU A 48 6.92 -7.60 0.60
C LEU A 48 7.60 -8.97 0.50
N THR A 49 8.81 -9.09 1.06
CA THR A 49 9.53 -10.38 1.11
C THR A 49 8.77 -11.42 1.93
N ALA A 50 8.21 -11.02 3.08
CA ALA A 50 7.42 -11.92 3.92
C ALA A 50 6.12 -12.38 3.24
N PHE A 51 5.49 -11.51 2.46
CA PHE A 51 4.26 -11.83 1.74
C PHE A 51 4.48 -12.46 0.36
N ALA A 52 5.71 -12.45 -0.17
CA ALA A 52 6.04 -12.93 -1.52
C ALA A 52 5.41 -14.29 -1.91
N PRO A 53 5.36 -15.32 -1.04
CA PRO A 53 4.75 -16.61 -1.40
C PRO A 53 3.23 -16.55 -1.66
N ILE A 54 2.57 -15.45 -1.28
CA ILE A 54 1.12 -15.27 -1.34
C ILE A 54 0.71 -13.92 -1.97
N LEU A 55 1.65 -13.20 -2.58
CA LEU A 55 1.34 -12.09 -3.50
C LEU A 55 0.92 -12.73 -4.84
N ASP A 56 -0.31 -12.49 -5.27
CA ASP A 56 -0.74 -12.82 -6.65
C ASP A 56 -0.52 -11.61 -7.57
#